data_AF-A0A962A9M1-F1
#
_entry.id   AF-A0A962A9M1-F1
#
_cell.length_a   1.000
_cell.length_b   1.000
_cell.length_c   1.000
_cell.angle_alpha   90.00
_cell.angle_beta   90.00
_cell.angle_gamma   90.00
#
_symmetry.space_group_name_H-M   'P 1'
#
loop_
_entity.id
_entity.type
_entity.pdbx_description
1 polymer ?
#
loop_
_entity_poly.entity_id
_entity_poly.type
_entity_poly.pdbx_seq_one_letter_code
_entity_poly.pdbx_strand_id
1 'polypeptide(L)' 'VIDKSGLSYQLTPMGTIIEGEWDEAMGVVNACFKALEKDCPRIGVNFKADWKPGKESRLKSKVEHVEKEVGRKLST' A
#
# COMPACT_ATOMS: atom_id res chain seq x y z
N VAL A 1 6.63 3.45 -10.99
CA VAL A 1 6.62 4.41 -9.87
C VAL A 1 6.74 3.69 -8.54
N ILE A 2 5.78 2.82 -8.19
CA ILE A 2 5.75 2.12 -6.89
C ILE A 2 6.99 1.26 -6.64
N ASP A 3 7.36 0.36 -7.56
CA ASP A 3 8.53 -0.52 -7.39
C ASP A 3 9.86 0.25 -7.21
N LYS A 4 9.97 1.44 -7.79
CA LYS A 4 11.15 2.31 -7.69
C LYS A 4 11.09 3.28 -6.50
N SER A 5 10.03 3.22 -5.67
CA SER A 5 9.83 4.17 -4.57
C SER A 5 10.71 3.88 -3.34
N GLY A 6 11.24 2.67 -3.22
CA GLY A 6 11.97 2.22 -2.02
C GLY A 6 11.05 1.87 -0.84
N LEU A 7 9.74 2.10 -0.94
CA LEU A 7 8.77 1.70 0.08
C LEU A 7 8.48 0.21 0.01
N SER A 8 8.16 -0.37 1.17
CA SER A 8 7.63 -1.73 1.24
C SER A 8 6.28 -1.76 0.53
N TYR A 9 6.09 -2.72 -0.37
CA TYR A 9 4.84 -2.84 -1.11
C TYR A 9 4.46 -4.30 -1.35
N GLN A 10 3.18 -4.54 -1.57
CA GLN A 10 2.62 -5.82 -1.99
C GLN A 10 1.64 -5.58 -3.14
N LEU A 11 1.92 -6.17 -4.29
CA LEU A 11 0.99 -6.19 -5.41
C LEU A 11 -0.09 -7.26 -5.15
N THR A 12 -1.34 -6.87 -5.37
CA THR A 12 -2.51 -7.76 -5.27
C THR A 12 -3.32 -7.67 -6.58
N PRO A 13 -4.25 -8.59 -6.84
CA PRO A 13 -5.05 -8.57 -8.07
C PRO A 13 -5.84 -7.27 -8.30
N MET A 14 -6.20 -6.54 -7.24
CA MET A 14 -7.07 -5.36 -7.31
C MET A 14 -6.37 -4.04 -6.91
N GLY A 15 -5.06 -4.06 -6.69
CA GLY A 15 -4.32 -2.87 -6.30
C GLY A 15 -2.98 -3.18 -5.66
N THR A 16 -2.29 -2.12 -5.25
CA THR A 16 -0.99 -2.24 -4.59
C THR A 16 -1.09 -1.65 -3.20
N ILE A 17 -0.69 -2.44 -2.22
CA ILE A 17 -0.57 -1.96 -0.84
C ILE A 17 0.84 -1.40 -0.70
N ILE A 18 0.96 -0.18 -0.17
CA ILE A 18 2.24 0.47 0.13
C ILE A 18 2.30 0.77 1.63
N GLU A 19 3.48 0.63 2.21
CA GLU A 19 3.74 0.91 3.62
C GLU A 19 4.97 1.80 3.75
N GLY A 20 4.82 2.88 4.50
CA GLY A 20 5.85 3.90 4.71
C GLY A 20 5.30 5.05 5.56
N GLU A 21 6.11 6.09 5.75
CA GLU A 21 5.65 7.31 6.40
C GLU A 21 4.59 8.02 5.55
N TRP A 22 3.73 8.80 6.21
CA TRP A 22 2.58 9.42 5.56
C TRP A 22 2.97 10.24 4.32
N ASP A 23 3.97 11.11 4.46
CA ASP A 23 4.41 11.99 3.38
C ASP A 23 5.09 11.22 2.24
N GLU A 24 5.82 10.15 2.57
CA GLU A 24 6.45 9.29 1.56
C GLU A 24 5.40 8.54 0.75
N ALA A 25 4.42 7.92 1.42
CA ALA A 25 3.33 7.19 0.78
C ALA A 25 2.49 8.12 -0.12
N MET A 26 2.14 9.32 0.37
CA MET A 26 1.43 10.32 -0.43
C MET A 26 2.27 10.84 -1.60
N GLY A 27 3.58 10.95 -1.42
CA GLY A 27 4.53 11.25 -2.50
C GLY A 27 4.47 10.22 -3.64
N VAL A 28 4.42 8.93 -3.31
CA VAL A 28 4.27 7.85 -4.30
C VAL A 28 2.93 7.91 -5.02
N VAL A 29 1.83 8.16 -4.29
CA VAL A 29 0.49 8.32 -4.89
C VAL A 29 0.47 9.48 -5.88
N ASN A 30 1.01 10.64 -5.48
CA ASN A 30 1.10 11.80 -6.36
C ASN A 30 1.99 11.53 -7.59
N ALA A 31 3.12 10.84 -7.43
CA ALA A 31 3.97 10.45 -8.54
C ALA A 31 3.25 9.51 -9.53
N CYS A 32 2.37 8.62 -9.03
CA CYS A 32 1.54 7.78 -9.89
C CYS A 32 0.52 8.61 -10.66
N PHE A 33 -0.15 9.56 -10.00
CA PHE A 33 -1.08 10.48 -10.65
C PHE A 33 -0.39 11.30 -11.75
N LYS A 34 0.78 11.90 -11.46
CA LYS A 34 1.57 12.68 -12.42
C LYS A 34 2.10 11.87 -13.59
N ALA A 35 2.34 10.58 -13.39
CA ALA A 35 2.71 9.70 -14.49
C ALA A 35 1.54 9.50 -15.48
N LEU A 36 0.32 9.34 -14.97
CA LEU A 36 -0.89 9.12 -15.78
C LEU A 36 -1.45 10.42 -16.38
N GLU A 37 -1.27 11.57 -15.72
CA GLU A 37 -1.77 12.88 -16.16
C GLU A 37 -1.30 13.26 -17.57
N LYS A 38 -0.16 12.72 -18.00
CA LYS A 38 0.42 12.95 -19.32
C LYS A 38 -0.43 12.40 -20.47
N ASP A 39 -1.10 11.28 -20.22
CA ASP A 39 -1.79 10.50 -21.25
C ASP A 39 -3.30 10.41 -21.03
N CYS A 40 -3.77 10.63 -19.79
CA CYS A 40 -5.15 10.44 -19.39
C CYS A 40 -5.82 11.79 -19.01
N PRO A 41 -6.88 12.23 -19.72
CA PRO A 41 -7.60 13.47 -19.39
C PRO A 41 -8.46 13.35 -18.12
N ARG A 42 -8.71 12.13 -17.63
CA ARG A 42 -9.42 11.86 -16.38
C ARG A 42 -8.80 10.65 -15.69
N ILE A 43 -8.52 10.79 -14.39
CA ILE A 43 -7.91 9.74 -13.57
C ILE A 43 -8.83 9.46 -12.38
N GLY A 44 -9.25 8.21 -12.23
CA GLY A 44 -9.95 7.73 -11.04
C GLY A 44 -8.94 7.15 -10.05
N VAL A 45 -9.00 7.59 -8.79
CA VAL A 45 -8.14 7.08 -7.71
C VAL A 45 -9.03 6.48 -6.63
N ASN A 46 -8.82 5.20 -6.32
CA ASN A 46 -9.38 4.56 -5.15
C ASN A 46 -8.24 4.31 -4.16
N PHE A 47 -8.31 4.97 -3.00
CA PHE A 47 -7.26 4.94 -2.00
C PHE A 47 -7.88 4.74 -0.62
N LYS A 48 -7.28 3.84 0.15
CA LYS A 48 -7.63 3.59 1.55
C LYS A 48 -6.34 3.66 2.38
N ALA A 49 -6.31 4.58 3.34
CA ALA A 49 -5.23 4.68 4.30
C ALA A 49 -5.60 4.02 5.62
N ASP A 50 -4.62 3.39 6.26
CA ASP A 50 -4.67 3.05 7.68
C ASP A 50 -3.41 3.62 8.33
N TRP A 51 -3.58 4.61 9.19
CA TRP A 51 -2.47 5.29 9.86
C TRP A 51 -2.55 5.05 11.37
N LYS A 52 -1.41 4.67 11.94
CA LYS A 52 -1.25 4.51 13.38
C LYS A 52 0.15 5.00 13.77
N PRO A 53 0.29 5.73 14.88
CA PRO A 53 1.62 6.12 15.37
C PRO A 53 2.44 4.88 15.78
N GLY A 54 3.72 4.86 15.41
CA GLY A 54 4.68 3.80 15.75
C GLY A 54 5.47 3.30 14.53
N LYS A 55 6.54 2.53 14.78
CA LYS A 55 7.48 2.05 13.74
C LYS A 55 7.28 0.59 13.34
N GLU A 56 6.24 -0.08 13.84
CA GLU A 56 6.01 -1.47 13.49
C GLU A 56 5.46 -1.60 12.08
N SER A 57 6.20 -2.28 11.20
CA SER A 57 5.67 -2.77 9.92
C SER A 57 4.46 -3.68 10.20
N ARG A 58 3.34 -3.43 9.53
CA ARG A 58 2.05 -4.04 9.83
C ARG A 58 1.48 -4.86 8.68
N LEU A 59 2.01 -4.71 7.47
CA LEU A 59 1.65 -5.50 6.29
C LEU A 59 1.62 -7.00 6.59
N LYS A 60 2.70 -7.52 7.20
CA LYS A 60 2.78 -8.94 7.59
C LYS A 60 2.13 -9.22 8.94
N SER A 61 2.37 -8.35 9.92
CA SER A 61 1.94 -8.54 11.31
C SER A 61 0.42 -8.67 11.46
N LYS A 62 -0.38 -8.01 10.61
CA LYS A 62 -1.85 -8.13 10.64
C LYS A 62 -2.33 -9.49 10.16
N VAL A 63 -1.75 -10.01 9.08
CA VAL A 63 -2.09 -11.35 8.58
C VAL A 63 -1.69 -12.38 9.62
N GLU A 64 -0.48 -12.28 10.15
CA GLU A 64 0.02 -13.16 11.21
C GLU A 64 -0.87 -13.15 12.45
N HIS A 65 -1.40 -11.98 12.84
CA HIS A 65 -2.33 -11.88 13.96
C HIS A 65 -3.63 -12.64 13.67
N VAL A 66 -4.23 -12.46 12.48
CA VAL A 66 -5.46 -13.19 12.13
C VAL A 66 -5.19 -14.69 12.06
N GLU A 67 -4.10 -15.13 11.43
CA GLU A 67 -3.70 -16.54 11.36
C GLU A 67 -3.53 -17.17 12.74
N LYS A 68 -2.98 -16.42 13.73
CA LYS A 68 -2.89 -16.86 15.13
C LYS A 68 -4.26 -17.03 15.77
N GLU A 69 -5.16 -16.06 15.60
CA GLU A 69 -6.52 -16.13 16.15
C GLU A 69 -7.33 -17.29 15.54
N VAL A 70 -7.16 -17.55 14.24
CA VAL A 70 -7.88 -18.65 13.57
C VAL A 70 -7.16 -20.00 13.62
N GLY A 71 -5.94 -20.05 14.18
CA GLY A 71 -5.14 -21.27 14.34
C GLY A 71 -4.71 -21.96 13.04
N ARG A 72 -4.70 -21.25 11.90
CA ARG A 72 -4.33 -21.80 10.58
C ARG A 72 -3.79 -20.74 9.65
N LYS A 73 -3.01 -21.16 8.65
CA LYS A 73 -2.55 -20.26 7.58
C LYS A 73 -3.68 -19.86 6.65
N LEU A 74 -3.71 -18.59 6.26
CA LEU A 74 -4.65 -18.04 5.31
C LEU A 74 -3.98 -17.92 3.94
N SER A 75 -4.76 -18.09 2.87
CA SER A 75 -4.29 -17.84 1.51
C SER A 75 -4.36 -16.34 1.24
N THR A 76 -3.27 -15.64 1.53
CA THR A 76 -3.13 -14.17 1.36
C THR A 76 -2.20 -13.80 0.23
#